data_AF-A0A2H1GNH1-F1
#
_entry.id   AF-A0A2H1GNH1-F1
#
_cell.length_a   1.000
_cell.length_b   1.000
_cell.length_c   1.000
_cell.angle_alpha   90.00
_cell.angle_beta   90.00
_cell.angle_gamma   90.00
#
_symmetry.space_group_name_H-M   'P 1'
#
loop_
_entity.id
_entity.type
_entity.pdbx_description
1 polymer ?
#
loop_
_entity_poly.entity_id
_entity_poly.type
_entity_poly.pdbx_seq_one_letter_code
_entity_poly.pdbx_strand_id
1 'polypeptide(L)'
;MDRLLVQVVFPAMPDMKDMVLVIPFPTDEDEMILHFNPDILTRLGELGAGVTSTTHKCTLHLDSETGPAFSINDYIDRVPQTGDKLVAVVTEYARKPKALE
;
A
#
# COMPACT_ATOMS: atom_id res chain seq x y z
N MET A 1 14.60 13.21 9.51
CA MET A 1 14.12 12.30 8.45
C MET A 1 12.68 12.03 8.77
N ASP A 2 11.80 12.55 7.92
CA ASP A 2 10.36 12.41 8.12
C ASP A 2 9.92 10.98 7.82
N ARG A 3 8.80 10.58 8.40
CA ARG A 3 8.29 9.20 8.33
C ARG A 3 6.80 9.25 8.09
N LEU A 4 6.32 8.36 7.24
CA LEU A 4 4.91 8.12 7.01
C LEU A 4 4.44 6.96 7.87
N LEU A 5 3.28 7.15 8.50
CA LEU A 5 2.53 6.07 9.13
C LEU A 5 1.49 5.57 8.12
N VAL A 6 1.67 4.34 7.66
CA VAL A 6 0.77 3.71 6.71
C VAL A 6 0.03 2.59 7.44
N GLN A 7 -1.25 2.79 7.72
CA GLN A 7 -2.13 1.72 8.20
C GLN A 7 -2.39 0.76 7.05
N VAL A 8 -2.23 -0.53 7.28
CA VAL A 8 -2.41 -1.57 6.26
C VAL A 8 -3.71 -2.31 6.55
N VAL A 9 -4.56 -2.42 5.53
CA VAL A 9 -5.83 -3.11 5.60
C VAL A 9 -5.87 -4.22 4.56
N PHE A 10 -6.36 -5.38 4.98
CA PHE A 10 -6.61 -6.54 4.12
C PHE A 10 -8.12 -6.80 4.07
N PRO A 11 -8.88 -6.21 3.13
CA PRO A 11 -10.34 -6.32 3.12
C PRO A 11 -10.86 -7.76 3.05
N ALA A 12 -10.11 -8.65 2.40
CA ALA A 12 -10.45 -10.07 2.27
C ALA A 12 -9.97 -10.94 3.46
N MET A 13 -9.22 -10.35 4.42
CA MET A 13 -8.64 -11.03 5.57
C MET A 13 -8.85 -10.19 6.84
N PRO A 14 -10.09 -10.04 7.33
CA PRO A 14 -10.41 -9.18 8.48
C PRO A 14 -9.74 -9.62 9.79
N ASP A 15 -9.30 -10.89 9.86
CA ASP A 15 -8.58 -11.43 11.02
C ASP A 15 -7.10 -11.03 11.07
N MET A 16 -6.54 -10.49 9.97
CA MET A 16 -5.23 -9.85 9.99
C MET A 16 -5.35 -8.52 10.75
N LYS A 17 -4.84 -8.52 11.98
CA LYS A 17 -4.80 -7.37 12.89
C LYS A 17 -4.28 -6.11 12.19
N ASP A 18 -4.77 -4.95 12.64
CA ASP A 18 -4.29 -3.61 12.27
C ASP A 18 -2.76 -3.56 12.23
N MET A 19 -2.19 -3.65 11.03
CA MET A 19 -0.76 -3.48 10.81
C MET A 19 -0.52 -2.01 10.51
N VAL A 20 0.49 -1.42 11.15
CA VAL A 20 0.96 -0.08 10.82
C VAL A 20 2.41 -0.19 10.40
N LEU A 21 2.69 0.26 9.18
CA LEU A 21 4.04 0.37 8.66
C LEU A 21 4.56 1.78 8.88
N VAL A 22 5.78 1.85 9.39
CA VAL A 22 6.55 3.09 9.44
C VAL A 22 7.50 3.08 8.25
N ILE A 23 7.23 3.93 7.27
CA ILE A 23 8.01 4.00 6.03
C ILE A 23 8.75 5.35 6.03
N PRO A 24 10.05 5.37 5.67
CA PRO A 24 10.75 6.63 5.49
C PRO A 24 9.99 7.50 4.48
N PHE A 25 9.80 8.78 4.79
CA PHE A 25 9.28 9.71 3.80
C PHE A 25 10.36 9.85 2.72
N PRO A 26 10.07 9.52 1.47
CA PRO A 26 11.03 9.69 0.39
C PRO A 26 11.34 11.18 0.23
N THR A 27 12.64 11.50 0.21
CA THR A 27 13.13 12.88 0.08
C THR A 27 13.46 13.23 -1.38
N ASP A 28 13.24 12.30 -2.31
CA ASP A 28 13.47 12.50 -3.72
C ASP A 28 12.23 13.13 -4.35
N GLU A 29 12.40 14.31 -4.98
CA GLU A 29 11.30 15.18 -5.45
C GLU A 29 10.56 14.64 -6.69
N ASP A 30 10.89 13.42 -7.12
CA ASP A 30 10.31 12.76 -8.29
C ASP A 30 9.89 11.30 -8.02
N GLU A 31 9.81 10.88 -6.75
CA GLU A 31 9.36 9.53 -6.43
C GLU A 31 7.85 9.40 -6.68
N MET A 32 7.44 8.36 -7.41
CA MET A 32 6.04 8.09 -7.73
C MET A 32 5.47 7.01 -6.81
N ILE A 33 4.15 7.07 -6.57
CA ILE A 33 3.39 6.03 -5.85
C ILE A 33 3.62 4.63 -6.45
N LEU A 34 3.86 4.52 -7.77
CA LEU A 34 4.19 3.26 -8.43
C LEU A 34 5.41 2.54 -7.84
N HIS A 35 6.40 3.28 -7.33
CA HIS A 35 7.59 2.72 -6.70
C HIS A 35 7.37 2.45 -5.21
N PHE A 36 6.55 3.27 -4.56
CA PHE A 36 6.22 3.15 -3.15
C PHE A 36 5.33 1.95 -2.80
N ASN A 37 4.33 1.63 -3.64
CA ASN A 37 3.38 0.56 -3.38
C ASN A 37 4.03 -0.86 -3.38
N PRO A 38 4.94 -1.21 -4.31
CA PRO A 38 5.69 -2.46 -4.24
C PRO A 38 6.56 -2.59 -2.99
N ASP A 39 7.12 -1.49 -2.49
CA ASP A 39 7.94 -1.49 -1.27
C ASP A 39 7.11 -1.82 -0.03
N ILE A 40 5.88 -1.30 0.06
CA ILE A 40 4.90 -1.70 1.08
C ILE A 40 4.69 -3.22 1.06
N LEU A 41 4.41 -3.79 -0.11
CA LEU A 41 4.16 -5.23 -0.26
C LEU A 41 5.39 -6.07 0.10
N THR A 42 6.58 -5.61 -0.28
CA THR A 42 7.85 -6.28 0.04
C THR A 42 8.06 -6.35 1.54
N ARG A 43 7.92 -5.21 2.24
CA ARG A 43 8.03 -5.15 3.71
C ARG A 43 7.00 -6.01 4.42
N LEU A 44 5.76 -6.04 3.92
CA LEU A 44 4.72 -6.91 4.47
C LEU A 44 5.07 -8.39 4.29
N GLY A 45 5.61 -8.77 3.13
CA GLY A 45 6.12 -10.11 2.86
C GLY A 45 7.23 -10.50 3.85
N GLU A 46 8.20 -9.60 4.10
CA GLU A 46 9.29 -9.79 5.06
C GLU A 46 8.79 -9.94 6.51
N LEU A 47 7.70 -9.27 6.86
CA LEU A 47 7.02 -9.40 8.16
C LEU A 47 6.18 -10.68 8.29
N GLY A 48 6.16 -11.53 7.26
CA GLY A 48 5.43 -12.81 7.27
C GLY A 48 3.93 -12.67 7.00
N ALA A 49 3.48 -11.56 6.42
CA ALA A 49 2.07 -11.34 6.09
C ALA A 49 1.57 -12.20 4.91
N GLY A 50 2.44 -13.03 4.30
CA GLY A 50 2.04 -13.92 3.20
C GLY A 50 1.62 -13.19 1.91
N VAL A 51 1.93 -11.90 1.80
CA VAL A 51 1.63 -11.09 0.61
C VAL A 51 2.86 -10.89 -0.25
N THR A 52 2.66 -10.79 -1.56
CA THR A 52 3.71 -10.54 -2.55
C THR A 52 3.19 -9.63 -3.65
N SER A 53 4.08 -8.88 -4.30
CA SER A 53 3.75 -8.08 -5.49
C SER A 53 3.28 -8.90 -6.70
N THR A 54 3.48 -10.21 -6.68
CA THR A 54 3.01 -11.13 -7.74
C THR A 54 1.57 -11.61 -7.53
N THR A 55 1.08 -11.61 -6.29
CA THR A 55 -0.23 -12.17 -5.93
C THR A 55 -1.19 -11.11 -5.40
N HIS A 56 -0.65 -9.98 -4.93
CA HIS A 56 -1.40 -8.89 -4.34
C HIS A 56 -1.08 -7.57 -5.03
N LYS A 57 -2.06 -6.68 -5.03
CA LYS A 57 -1.90 -5.27 -5.35
C LYS A 57 -2.09 -4.43 -4.09
N CYS A 58 -1.35 -3.34 -4.02
CA CYS A 58 -1.49 -2.32 -2.98
C CYS A 58 -2.00 -1.03 -3.62
N THR A 59 -3.01 -0.42 -3.02
CA THR A 59 -3.45 0.95 -3.32
C THR A 59 -3.31 1.80 -2.07
N LEU A 60 -2.85 3.03 -2.22
CA LEU A 60 -2.65 3.94 -1.11
C LEU A 60 -3.79 4.96 -1.09
N HIS A 61 -4.38 5.16 0.08
CA HIS A 61 -5.53 6.02 0.32
C HIS A 61 -5.21 7.05 1.40
N LEU A 62 -5.88 8.20 1.35
CA LEU A 62 -5.84 9.20 2.40
C LEU A 62 -6.90 8.91 3.48
N ASP A 63 -6.50 9.02 4.75
CA ASP A 63 -7.28 8.91 5.99
C ASP A 63 -7.92 7.55 6.31
N SER A 64 -8.48 6.86 5.31
CA SER A 64 -9.27 5.63 5.48
C SER A 64 -9.22 4.71 4.25
N GLU A 65 -9.61 3.45 4.41
CA GLU A 65 -9.64 2.45 3.31
C GLU A 65 -10.62 2.80 2.18
N THR A 66 -11.65 3.61 2.46
CA THR A 66 -12.64 4.10 1.49
C THR A 66 -12.39 5.54 1.07
N GLY A 67 -11.31 6.15 1.57
CA GLY A 67 -10.92 7.51 1.24
C GLY A 67 -10.38 7.65 -0.19
N PRO A 68 -10.06 8.88 -0.62
CA PRO A 68 -9.45 9.14 -1.92
C PRO A 68 -8.20 8.30 -2.11
N ALA A 69 -8.14 7.55 -3.21
CA ALA A 69 -6.98 6.76 -3.59
C ALA A 69 -6.01 7.60 -4.41
N PHE A 70 -4.71 7.45 -4.14
CA PHE A 70 -3.66 8.04 -4.97
C PHE A 70 -3.47 7.24 -6.25
N SER A 71 -3.26 7.94 -7.35
CA SER A 71 -2.86 7.35 -8.63
C SER A 71 -1.43 6.85 -8.53
N ILE A 72 -1.11 5.76 -9.23
CA ILE A 72 0.27 5.26 -9.32
C ILE A 72 1.24 6.27 -9.95
N ASN A 73 0.71 7.20 -10.75
CA ASN A 73 1.47 8.27 -11.41
C ASN A 73 1.55 9.55 -10.57
N ASP A 74 0.93 9.56 -9.39
CA ASP A 74 1.07 10.68 -8.48
C ASP A 74 2.45 10.65 -7.83
N TYR A 75 2.95 11.84 -7.51
CA TYR A 75 4.22 12.02 -6.83
C TYR A 75 4.02 11.95 -5.31
N ILE A 76 4.74 11.04 -4.64
CA ILE A 76 4.59 10.77 -3.20
C ILE A 76 5.07 11.95 -2.34
N ASP A 77 5.94 12.82 -2.84
CA ASP A 77 6.40 14.02 -2.16
C ASP A 77 5.39 15.19 -2.25
N ARG A 78 4.49 15.15 -3.24
CA ARG A 78 3.52 16.23 -3.52
C ARG A 78 2.13 15.99 -2.97
N VAL A 79 1.75 14.74 -2.77
CA VAL A 79 0.37 14.40 -2.41
C VAL A 79 0.20 14.20 -0.91
N PRO A 80 0.83 13.20 -0.27
CA PRO A 80 0.79 13.08 1.18
C PRO A 80 1.72 14.08 1.86
N GLN A 81 1.22 14.74 2.90
CA GLN A 81 1.98 15.65 3.75
C GLN A 81 2.47 14.96 5.01
N THR A 82 3.54 15.49 5.60
CA THR A 82 4.01 15.04 6.92
C THR A 82 2.89 15.21 7.95
N GLY A 83 2.43 14.08 8.51
CA GLY A 83 1.33 14.04 9.48
C GLY A 83 0.02 13.47 8.92
N ASP A 84 -0.08 13.30 7.59
CA ASP A 84 -1.21 12.63 6.99
C ASP A 84 -1.29 11.17 7.43
N LYS A 85 -2.52 10.71 7.63
CA LYS A 85 -2.78 9.30 7.89
C LYS A 85 -2.99 8.60 6.55
N LEU A 86 -2.06 7.73 6.18
CA LEU A 86 -2.15 6.97 4.95
C LEU A 86 -2.67 5.57 5.23
N VAL A 87 -3.49 5.04 4.32
CA VAL A 87 -4.03 3.68 4.41
C VAL A 87 -3.65 2.91 3.15
N ALA A 88 -2.82 1.88 3.29
CA ALA A 88 -2.53 0.93 2.24
C ALA A 88 -3.57 -0.19 2.25
N VAL A 89 -4.36 -0.26 1.19
CA VAL A 89 -5.35 -1.32 0.97
C VAL A 89 -4.70 -2.40 0.11
N VAL A 90 -4.53 -3.58 0.70
CA VAL A 90 -3.89 -4.73 0.04
C VAL A 90 -4.95 -5.75 -0.33
N THR A 91 -5.02 -6.08 -1.63
CA THR A 91 -6.00 -7.02 -2.18
C THR A 91 -5.32 -8.02 -3.09
N GLU A 92 -5.85 -9.24 -3.17
CA GLU A 92 -5.37 -10.23 -4.14
C GLU A 92 -5.68 -9.78 -5.57
N TYR A 93 -4.82 -10.13 -6.53
CA TYR A 93 -5.21 -10.07 -7.93
C TYR A 93 -6.38 -11.02 -8.15
N ALA A 94 -7.41 -10.54 -8.85
CA ALA A 94 -8.50 -11.40 -9.29
C ALA A 94 -7.89 -12.57 -10.09
N ARG A 95 -7.97 -13.78 -9.55
CA ARG A 95 -7.62 -14.98 -10.31
C ARG A 95 -8.50 -14.98 -11.54
N LYS A 96 -7.91 -14.96 -12.74
CA LYS A 96 -8.68 -15.24 -13.96
C LYS A 96 -9.43 -16.56 -13.71
N PRO A 97 -10.76 -16.62 -13.86
CA PRO A 97 -11.45 -17.88 -13.76
C PRO A 97 -10.79 -18.82 -14.76
N LYS A 98 -10.37 -20.00 -14.27
CA LYS A 98 -9.86 -21.07 -15.13
C LYS A 98 -10.96 -21.33 -16.16
N ALA A 99 -10.69 -21.08 -17.44
CA ALA A 99 -11.62 -21.49 -18.48
C ALA A 99 -11.83 -23.00 -18.30
N LEU A 100 -13.08 -23.41 -18.11
CA LEU A 100 -13.46 -24.80 -18.18
C LEU A 100 -13.26 -25.20 -19.65
N GLU A 101 -12.19 -25.95 -19.93
CA GLU A 101 -12.03 -26.72 -21.16
C GLU A 101 -12.92 -27.97 -21.13
#